data_AF-A0A8S3UCA2-F1
#
_entry.id   AF-A0A8S3UCA2-F1
#
_cell.length_a   1.000
_cell.length_b   1.000
_cell.length_c   1.000
_cell.angle_alpha   90.00
_cell.angle_beta   90.00
_cell.angle_gamma   90.00
#
_symmetry.space_group_name_H-M   'P 1'
#
loop_
_entity.id
_entity.type
_entity.pdbx_description
1 polymer ?
#
loop_
_entity_poly.entity_id
_entity_poly.type
_entity_poly.pdbx_seq_one_letter_code
_entity_poly.pdbx_strand_id
1 'polypeptide(L)'
;MHSSDEFFILACSIVYRQTIAPNKYDTLALIHTGITLCSVHQGSNFLGWHRVYLLLYETALRQKDKSVVLPYWNSVLDNQNITPAINTVLFTKDFIGNGKGDVIEGPFKHWRDIYNCSLIRNIGRKGYPLPSPEIVETIENDISVFLVKDVIDHFGNNETTKTIEGQHNIPHDWVGGMMDILSSSPKDPAFFLHHAYIDYLWEQFREKQQFLGVDPEYCPGLGVVSVNNTKLVYNLTLFHASHRQMDCFHWMNSIDGYSKNYTQYLYAYEDSPTYPNCGNSKYLTWNTVLKRCIGINPVSSTASLSLKPLHGRLIEFLLFVFFCKFF
;
A
#
# COMPACT_ATOMS: atom_id res chain seq x y z
N MET A 1 18.48 1.29 -20.18
CA MET A 1 17.46 2.16 -19.59
C MET A 1 16.63 1.23 -18.72
N HIS A 2 16.80 1.32 -17.41
CA HIS A 2 16.14 0.43 -16.43
C HIS A 2 14.66 0.82 -16.30
N SER A 3 13.76 -0.13 -16.04
CA SER A 3 12.36 0.19 -15.72
C SER A 3 12.28 0.91 -14.37
N SER A 4 11.24 1.68 -14.15
CA SER A 4 11.03 2.41 -12.90
C SER A 4 10.87 1.49 -11.66
N ASP A 5 10.45 0.24 -11.85
CA ASP A 5 10.51 -0.84 -10.86
C ASP A 5 11.94 -1.16 -10.41
N GLU A 6 12.86 -1.28 -11.38
CA GLU A 6 14.27 -1.56 -11.12
C GLU A 6 14.91 -0.37 -10.38
N PHE A 7 14.50 0.86 -10.71
CA PHE A 7 14.93 2.07 -10.00
C PHE A 7 14.38 2.15 -8.57
N PHE A 8 13.10 1.82 -8.36
CA PHE A 8 12.52 1.77 -7.01
C PHE A 8 13.24 0.75 -6.14
N ILE A 9 13.41 -0.49 -6.63
CA ILE A 9 14.12 -1.55 -5.92
C ILE A 9 15.56 -1.12 -5.61
N LEU A 10 16.26 -0.52 -6.58
CA LEU A 10 17.61 -0.01 -6.40
C LEU A 10 17.64 1.09 -5.32
N ALA A 11 16.72 2.06 -5.37
CA ALA A 11 16.65 3.15 -4.41
C ALA A 11 16.38 2.65 -3.00
N CYS A 12 15.43 1.72 -2.82
CA CYS A 12 15.18 1.07 -1.54
C CYS A 12 16.43 0.36 -1.03
N SER A 13 17.15 -0.37 -1.90
CA SER A 13 18.40 -1.05 -1.53
C SER A 13 19.51 -0.07 -1.13
N ILE A 14 19.55 1.14 -1.70
CA ILE A 14 20.52 2.18 -1.35
C ILE A 14 20.18 2.83 -0.01
N VAL A 15 18.89 3.05 0.29
CA VAL A 15 18.47 3.54 1.61
C VAL A 15 18.78 2.49 2.68
N TYR A 16 18.60 1.20 2.37
CA TYR A 16 18.95 0.06 3.22
C TYR A 16 20.47 -0.05 3.49
N ARG A 17 21.34 0.13 2.50
CA ARG A 17 22.80 -0.11 2.62
C ARG A 17 23.59 0.91 3.45
N GLN A 18 22.96 1.85 4.15
CA GLN A 18 23.70 2.74 5.05
C GLN A 18 24.17 2.00 6.31
N THR A 19 25.46 2.04 6.60
CA THR A 19 26.16 1.16 7.57
C THR A 19 26.00 1.55 9.04
N ILE A 20 25.17 2.55 9.36
CA ILE A 20 24.96 3.04 10.74
C ILE A 20 23.46 2.98 11.04
N ALA A 21 23.10 2.24 12.10
CA ALA A 21 21.75 2.15 12.61
C ALA A 21 21.46 3.26 13.64
N PRO A 22 20.23 3.81 13.68
CA PRO A 22 19.17 3.59 12.69
C PRO A 22 19.52 4.31 11.37
N ASN A 23 19.43 3.59 10.25
CA ASN A 23 19.51 4.25 8.95
C ASN A 23 18.18 4.98 8.64
N LYS A 24 18.10 5.67 7.50
CA LYS A 24 16.87 6.38 7.11
C LYS A 24 15.67 5.45 7.00
N TYR A 25 15.83 4.24 6.45
CA TYR A 25 14.73 3.29 6.33
C TYR A 25 14.26 2.81 7.71
N ASP A 26 15.19 2.42 8.58
CA ASP A 26 14.86 1.98 9.94
C ASP A 26 14.13 3.08 10.72
N THR A 27 14.55 4.34 10.54
CA THR A 27 13.89 5.49 11.16
C THR A 27 12.46 5.64 10.65
N LEU A 28 12.23 5.49 9.35
CA LEU A 28 10.89 5.50 8.75
C LEU A 28 10.05 4.37 9.34
N ALA A 29 10.58 3.15 9.38
CA ALA A 29 9.84 2.01 9.93
C ALA A 29 9.47 2.19 11.41
N LEU A 30 10.28 2.92 12.19
CA LEU A 30 10.02 3.18 13.61
C LEU A 30 8.88 4.17 13.88
N ILE A 31 8.50 5.03 12.92
CA ILE A 31 7.44 6.01 13.17
C ILE A 31 6.06 5.36 13.31
N HIS A 32 5.88 4.18 12.71
CA HIS A 32 4.69 3.32 12.85
C HIS A 32 4.85 2.36 14.05
N THR A 33 5.11 2.92 15.24
CA THR A 33 5.23 2.13 16.47
C THR A 33 4.65 2.88 17.68
N GLY A 34 4.53 2.19 18.81
CA GLY A 34 4.14 2.82 20.07
C GLY A 34 2.77 3.49 20.00
N ILE A 35 2.69 4.75 20.43
CA ILE A 35 1.44 5.52 20.49
C ILE A 35 0.82 5.78 19.11
N THR A 36 1.64 5.87 18.06
CA THR A 36 1.18 6.08 16.69
C THR A 36 0.24 4.95 16.25
N LEU A 37 0.49 3.71 16.67
CA LEU A 37 -0.38 2.59 16.30
C LEU A 37 -1.83 2.78 16.74
N CYS A 38 -2.06 3.48 17.86
CA CYS A 38 -3.40 3.76 18.37
C CYS A 38 -4.13 4.87 17.60
N SER A 39 -3.41 5.73 16.88
CA SER A 39 -4.00 6.86 16.16
C SER A 39 -4.10 6.67 14.67
N VAL A 40 -3.41 5.67 14.12
CA VAL A 40 -3.32 5.46 12.66
C VAL A 40 -4.03 4.21 12.19
N HIS A 41 -4.74 3.50 13.06
CA HIS A 41 -5.59 2.35 12.72
C HIS A 41 -6.93 2.45 13.46
N GLN A 42 -7.95 1.79 12.93
CA GLN A 42 -9.30 1.67 13.47
C GLN A 42 -9.97 3.02 13.67
N GLY A 43 -9.81 3.92 12.69
CA GLY A 43 -10.37 5.26 12.80
C GLY A 43 -10.01 6.18 11.64
N SER A 44 -10.53 7.41 11.70
CA SER A 44 -10.49 8.35 10.58
C SER A 44 -9.10 8.83 10.20
N ASN A 45 -8.13 8.73 11.09
CA ASN A 45 -6.76 9.10 10.77
C ASN A 45 -5.98 7.97 10.04
N PHE A 46 -6.56 6.77 9.86
CA PHE A 46 -5.93 5.67 9.14
C PHE A 46 -5.48 6.06 7.73
N LEU A 47 -6.39 6.55 6.90
CA LEU A 47 -6.11 6.87 5.50
C LEU A 47 -5.17 8.08 5.36
N GLY A 48 -5.49 9.19 6.03
CA GLY A 48 -4.72 10.43 5.95
C GLY A 48 -3.29 10.32 6.50
N TRP A 49 -3.08 9.58 7.60
CA TRP A 49 -1.74 9.39 8.14
C TRP A 49 -0.87 8.51 7.23
N HIS A 50 -1.41 7.41 6.72
CA HIS A 50 -0.67 6.52 5.82
C HIS A 50 -0.33 7.21 4.50
N ARG A 51 -1.20 8.07 3.98
CA ARG A 51 -0.87 8.96 2.85
C ARG A 51 0.38 9.78 3.10
N VAL A 52 0.39 10.56 4.17
CA VAL A 52 1.54 11.39 4.56
C VAL A 52 2.80 10.53 4.74
N TYR A 53 2.65 9.33 5.30
CA TYR A 53 3.76 8.42 5.48
C TYR A 53 4.36 7.94 4.15
N LEU A 54 3.52 7.63 3.15
CA LEU A 54 3.97 7.32 1.79
C LEU A 54 4.74 8.49 1.16
N LEU A 55 4.29 9.73 1.39
CA LEU A 55 5.00 10.94 0.91
C LEU A 55 6.41 11.02 1.48
N LEU A 56 6.53 10.80 2.78
CA LEU A 56 7.80 10.85 3.47
C LEU A 56 8.74 9.75 2.95
N TYR A 57 8.20 8.55 2.73
CA TYR A 57 8.95 7.43 2.18
C TYR A 57 9.44 7.71 0.76
N GLU A 58 8.57 8.13 -0.16
CA GLU A 58 9.00 8.45 -1.51
C GLU A 58 9.98 9.63 -1.55
N THR A 59 9.75 10.66 -0.72
CA THR A 59 10.69 11.78 -0.59
C THR A 59 12.09 11.29 -0.18
N ALA A 60 12.16 10.33 0.75
CA ALA A 60 13.43 9.73 1.17
C ALA A 60 14.11 8.94 0.05
N LEU A 61 13.34 8.23 -0.79
CA LEU A 61 13.86 7.54 -1.97
C LEU A 61 14.36 8.55 -3.03
N ARG A 62 13.61 9.62 -3.27
CA ARG A 62 13.95 10.68 -4.23
C ARG A 62 15.20 11.49 -3.85
N GLN A 63 15.55 11.51 -2.58
CA GLN A 63 16.86 12.03 -2.12
C GLN A 63 18.05 11.18 -2.59
N LYS A 64 17.82 9.89 -2.92
CA LYS A 64 18.83 9.01 -3.53
C LYS A 64 18.76 9.05 -5.05
N ASP A 65 17.56 8.97 -5.59
CA ASP A 65 17.31 9.03 -7.03
C ASP A 65 16.00 9.77 -7.31
N LYS A 66 16.11 10.97 -7.86
CA LYS A 66 14.97 11.86 -8.14
C LYS A 66 13.96 11.30 -9.14
N SER A 67 14.34 10.28 -9.93
CA SER A 67 13.47 9.63 -10.91
C SER A 67 12.56 8.57 -10.29
N VAL A 68 12.81 8.19 -9.03
CA VAL A 68 12.00 7.21 -8.32
C VAL A 68 10.60 7.73 -8.11
N VAL A 69 9.69 6.79 -8.26
CA VAL A 69 8.25 6.92 -8.12
C VAL A 69 7.77 5.70 -7.35
N LEU A 70 6.87 5.87 -6.39
CA LEU A 70 6.45 4.76 -5.53
C LEU A 70 5.44 3.86 -6.25
N PRO A 71 5.75 2.58 -6.51
CA PRO A 71 4.76 1.59 -6.89
C PRO A 71 3.60 1.44 -5.93
N TYR A 72 2.48 1.00 -6.48
CA TYR A 72 1.51 0.23 -5.70
C TYR A 72 1.46 -1.25 -6.09
N TRP A 73 1.14 -2.11 -5.11
CA TRP A 73 0.85 -3.53 -5.30
C TRP A 73 -0.66 -3.77 -5.22
N ASN A 74 -1.30 -3.99 -6.36
CA ASN A 74 -2.69 -4.41 -6.41
C ASN A 74 -2.81 -5.91 -6.11
N SER A 75 -2.97 -6.24 -4.83
CA SER A 75 -3.12 -7.63 -4.37
C SER A 75 -4.40 -8.32 -4.86
N VAL A 76 -5.39 -7.58 -5.38
CA VAL A 76 -6.61 -8.16 -5.95
C VAL A 76 -6.32 -8.94 -7.22
N LEU A 77 -5.30 -8.54 -8.00
CA LEU A 77 -4.87 -9.24 -9.21
C LEU A 77 -4.19 -10.60 -8.91
N ASP A 78 -3.67 -10.75 -7.69
CA ASP A 78 -3.06 -11.98 -7.21
C ASP A 78 -4.10 -12.94 -6.58
N ASN A 79 -5.31 -12.46 -6.29
CA ASN A 79 -6.43 -13.30 -5.90
C ASN A 79 -6.99 -14.06 -7.10
N GLN A 80 -6.50 -15.26 -7.38
CA GLN A 80 -6.96 -16.09 -8.51
C GLN A 80 -8.05 -17.11 -8.14
N ASN A 81 -8.73 -16.94 -6.99
CA ASN A 81 -9.68 -17.94 -6.44
C ASN A 81 -9.07 -19.35 -6.27
N ILE A 82 -7.74 -19.42 -6.15
CA ILE A 82 -6.97 -20.63 -5.87
C ILE A 82 -6.39 -20.46 -4.46
N THR A 83 -6.50 -21.49 -3.61
CA THR A 83 -6.03 -21.42 -2.22
C THR A 83 -4.94 -22.46 -1.96
N PRO A 84 -3.80 -22.06 -1.37
CA PRO A 84 -3.38 -20.68 -1.15
C PRO A 84 -2.97 -20.04 -2.48
N ALA A 85 -3.45 -18.82 -2.73
CA ALA A 85 -2.92 -18.00 -3.81
C ALA A 85 -1.48 -17.68 -3.40
N ILE A 86 -0.49 -18.27 -4.07
CA ILE A 86 0.95 -18.04 -3.82
C ILE A 86 1.67 -17.56 -5.08
N ASN A 87 0.93 -17.45 -6.20
CA ASN A 87 1.47 -17.09 -7.50
C ASN A 87 1.44 -15.57 -7.68
N THR A 88 2.41 -14.90 -7.08
CA THR A 88 2.67 -13.48 -7.32
C THR A 88 4.14 -13.30 -7.69
N VAL A 89 4.39 -12.44 -8.66
CA VAL A 89 5.76 -12.14 -9.11
C VAL A 89 6.50 -11.24 -8.11
N LEU A 90 5.76 -10.50 -7.28
CA LEU A 90 6.32 -9.55 -6.34
C LEU A 90 7.32 -10.23 -5.39
N PHE A 91 6.98 -11.44 -4.90
CA PHE A 91 7.81 -12.17 -3.94
C PHE A 91 8.77 -13.16 -4.63
N THR A 92 9.51 -12.64 -5.61
CA THR A 92 10.58 -13.35 -6.32
C THR A 92 11.90 -12.60 -6.22
N LYS A 93 13.01 -13.27 -6.57
CA LYS A 93 14.37 -12.69 -6.54
C LYS A 93 14.54 -11.45 -7.43
N ASP A 94 13.73 -11.32 -8.48
CA ASP A 94 13.80 -10.20 -9.41
C ASP A 94 13.10 -8.95 -8.84
N PHE A 95 12.27 -9.14 -7.81
CA PHE A 95 11.52 -8.09 -7.12
C PHE A 95 11.93 -8.00 -5.64
N ILE A 96 11.03 -8.23 -4.68
CA ILE A 96 11.31 -7.95 -3.27
C ILE A 96 11.86 -9.16 -2.49
N GLY A 97 12.21 -10.25 -3.16
CA GLY A 97 12.76 -11.47 -2.57
C GLY A 97 11.72 -12.53 -2.24
N ASN A 98 12.17 -13.72 -1.82
CA ASN A 98 11.31 -14.87 -1.57
C ASN A 98 10.21 -14.61 -0.51
N GLY A 99 9.08 -15.30 -0.65
CA GLY A 99 7.90 -15.14 0.21
C GLY A 99 7.79 -16.09 1.41
N LYS A 100 8.76 -16.98 1.62
CA LYS A 100 8.70 -18.01 2.66
C LYS A 100 10.03 -18.12 3.41
N GLY A 101 9.96 -18.07 4.75
CA GLY A 101 11.10 -18.11 5.64
C GLY A 101 11.90 -16.81 5.65
N ASP A 102 13.18 -16.90 6.01
CA ASP A 102 14.13 -15.80 5.88
C ASP A 102 14.23 -15.36 4.41
N VAL A 103 14.25 -14.05 4.17
CA VAL A 103 14.50 -13.51 2.83
C VAL A 103 15.98 -13.66 2.51
N ILE A 104 16.27 -14.60 1.61
CA ILE A 104 17.62 -15.01 1.18
C ILE A 104 17.89 -14.72 -0.30
N GLU A 105 16.86 -14.31 -1.05
CA GLU A 105 16.95 -13.94 -2.45
C GLU A 105 16.54 -12.49 -2.70
N GLY A 106 16.98 -11.94 -3.82
CA GLY A 106 16.64 -10.59 -4.25
C GLY A 106 17.41 -9.46 -3.53
N PRO A 107 16.97 -8.21 -3.72
CA PRO A 107 17.66 -6.99 -3.27
C PRO A 107 17.66 -6.82 -1.75
N PHE A 108 16.73 -7.46 -1.05
CA PHE A 108 16.53 -7.39 0.39
C PHE A 108 17.03 -8.65 1.13
N LYS A 109 17.80 -9.51 0.45
CA LYS A 109 18.37 -10.71 1.09
C LYS A 109 19.25 -10.33 2.29
N HIS A 110 19.12 -11.11 3.35
CA HIS A 110 19.86 -10.90 4.61
C HIS A 110 19.64 -9.53 5.25
N TRP A 111 18.53 -8.86 4.95
CA TRP A 111 18.09 -7.69 5.69
C TRP A 111 18.02 -8.02 7.18
N ARG A 112 18.66 -7.18 8.01
CA ARG A 112 18.45 -7.17 9.46
C ARG A 112 17.98 -5.80 9.94
N ASP A 113 16.99 -5.80 10.83
CA ASP A 113 16.51 -4.57 11.46
C ASP A 113 17.46 -4.10 12.57
N ILE A 114 17.11 -2.98 13.23
CA ILE A 114 17.89 -2.41 14.34
C ILE A 114 18.03 -3.34 15.56
N TYR A 115 17.19 -4.37 15.66
CA TYR A 115 17.24 -5.39 16.71
C TYR A 115 17.95 -6.67 16.23
N ASN A 116 18.60 -6.62 15.07
CA ASN A 116 19.30 -7.73 14.44
C ASN A 116 18.38 -8.90 14.03
N CYS A 117 17.09 -8.64 13.84
CA CYS A 117 16.11 -9.62 13.36
C CYS A 117 16.10 -9.69 11.83
N SER A 118 16.09 -10.91 11.29
CA SER A 118 15.99 -11.16 9.85
C SER A 118 14.63 -10.75 9.30
N LEU A 119 14.59 -10.24 8.06
CA LEU A 119 13.34 -10.13 7.30
C LEU A 119 12.77 -11.52 7.00
N ILE A 120 11.59 -11.80 7.52
CA ILE A 120 10.90 -13.10 7.40
C ILE A 120 9.51 -12.88 6.79
N ARG A 121 9.11 -13.77 5.88
CA ARG A 121 7.77 -13.82 5.28
C ARG A 121 7.21 -15.24 5.33
N ASN A 122 5.89 -15.38 5.38
CA ASN A 122 5.21 -16.68 5.43
C ASN A 122 3.93 -16.67 4.59
N ILE A 123 4.10 -16.40 3.30
CA ILE A 123 2.98 -16.17 2.38
C ILE A 123 1.95 -17.30 2.41
N GLY A 124 0.67 -16.92 2.51
CA GLY A 124 -0.47 -17.82 2.40
C GLY A 124 -0.72 -18.67 3.63
N ARG A 125 -0.06 -18.41 4.77
CA ARG A 125 -0.34 -19.08 6.05
C ARG A 125 -1.65 -18.58 6.68
N LYS A 126 -1.97 -17.30 6.50
CA LYS A 126 -3.18 -16.60 6.97
C LYS A 126 -3.66 -15.64 5.86
N GLY A 127 -4.71 -14.85 6.11
CA GLY A 127 -5.15 -13.80 5.19
C GLY A 127 -5.58 -14.29 3.81
N TYR A 128 -6.17 -15.49 3.72
CA TYR A 128 -6.68 -16.03 2.46
C TYR A 128 -8.21 -16.13 2.45
N PRO A 129 -8.86 -15.94 1.28
CA PRO A 129 -8.25 -15.42 0.03
C PRO A 129 -7.78 -13.97 0.20
N LEU A 130 -6.86 -13.52 -0.66
CA LEU A 130 -6.52 -12.09 -0.80
C LEU A 130 -7.79 -11.27 -1.12
N PRO A 131 -7.79 -9.94 -0.96
CA PRO A 131 -8.96 -9.10 -1.26
C PRO A 131 -9.58 -9.42 -2.61
N SER A 132 -10.91 -9.51 -2.65
CA SER A 132 -11.64 -9.84 -3.87
C SER A 132 -11.93 -8.60 -4.71
N PRO A 133 -12.21 -8.75 -6.02
CA PRO A 133 -12.64 -7.62 -6.84
C PRO A 133 -13.91 -6.94 -6.33
N GLU A 134 -14.78 -7.69 -5.64
CA GLU A 134 -16.06 -7.15 -5.18
C GLU A 134 -15.91 -5.99 -4.19
N ILE A 135 -14.84 -5.95 -3.38
CA ILE A 135 -14.63 -4.79 -2.50
C ILE A 135 -14.28 -3.54 -3.32
N VAL A 136 -13.41 -3.68 -4.33
CA VAL A 136 -13.03 -2.57 -5.21
C VAL A 136 -14.27 -2.07 -5.93
N GLU A 137 -15.09 -2.98 -6.46
CA GLU A 137 -16.36 -2.64 -7.10
C GLU A 137 -17.34 -1.96 -6.14
N THR A 138 -17.40 -2.38 -4.88
CA THR A 138 -18.23 -1.73 -3.85
C THR A 138 -17.75 -0.30 -3.58
N ILE A 139 -16.44 -0.11 -3.42
CA ILE A 139 -15.84 1.20 -3.16
C ILE A 139 -16.01 2.14 -4.36
N GLU A 140 -15.89 1.63 -5.59
CA GLU A 140 -15.94 2.43 -6.81
C GLU A 140 -17.36 2.68 -7.33
N ASN A 141 -18.26 1.70 -7.23
CA ASN A 141 -19.54 1.74 -7.96
C ASN A 141 -20.79 1.79 -7.07
N ASP A 142 -20.72 1.34 -5.81
CA ASP A 142 -21.90 1.42 -4.92
C ASP A 142 -22.12 2.87 -4.47
N ILE A 143 -23.19 3.49 -4.97
CA ILE A 143 -23.57 4.88 -4.65
C ILE A 143 -24.05 5.05 -3.21
N SER A 144 -24.37 3.96 -2.50
CA SER A 144 -24.76 3.99 -1.08
C SER A 144 -23.55 4.05 -0.13
N VAL A 145 -22.35 3.74 -0.64
CA VAL A 145 -21.09 3.81 0.10
C VAL A 145 -20.39 5.12 -0.28
N PHE A 146 -20.61 6.19 0.48
CA PHE A 146 -20.07 7.52 0.11
C PHE A 146 -19.59 8.36 1.29
N LEU A 147 -19.80 7.93 2.54
CA LEU A 147 -19.25 8.62 3.70
C LEU A 147 -17.95 7.95 4.12
N VAL A 148 -16.99 8.73 4.62
CA VAL A 148 -15.70 8.21 5.11
C VAL A 148 -15.92 7.11 6.17
N LYS A 149 -16.95 7.28 7.00
CA LYS A 149 -17.35 6.29 8.01
C LYS A 149 -17.75 4.92 7.45
N ASP A 150 -18.11 4.83 6.18
CA ASP A 150 -18.52 3.58 5.53
C ASP A 150 -17.31 2.76 5.08
N VAL A 151 -16.12 3.38 4.99
CA VAL A 151 -14.89 2.76 4.46
C VAL A 151 -13.74 2.65 5.47
N ILE A 152 -13.91 3.14 6.70
CA ILE A 152 -12.93 3.00 7.80
C ILE A 152 -13.48 2.14 8.94
N ASP A 153 -12.60 1.43 9.65
CA ASP A 153 -13.01 0.44 10.65
C ASP A 153 -13.24 1.08 12.03
N HIS A 154 -14.39 1.76 12.24
CA HIS A 154 -14.88 2.11 13.60
C HIS A 154 -16.32 2.65 13.69
N PHE A 155 -17.27 2.08 12.94
CA PHE A 155 -18.68 2.52 12.99
C PHE A 155 -19.68 1.49 13.49
N GLY A 156 -19.24 0.52 14.30
CA GLY A 156 -20.15 -0.40 14.99
C GLY A 156 -20.82 -1.43 14.07
N ASN A 157 -20.35 -1.57 12.83
CA ASN A 157 -20.77 -2.61 11.91
C ASN A 157 -19.81 -3.78 12.13
N ASN A 158 -20.32 -4.95 12.54
CA ASN A 158 -19.54 -6.18 12.75
C ASN A 158 -18.96 -6.79 11.45
N GLU A 159 -18.81 -5.99 10.40
CA GLU A 159 -18.36 -6.41 9.07
C GLU A 159 -17.07 -5.65 8.70
N THR A 160 -16.05 -5.80 9.55
CA THR A 160 -14.71 -5.22 9.33
C THR A 160 -14.18 -5.55 7.93
N THR A 161 -14.55 -6.70 7.36
CA THR A 161 -14.20 -7.13 6.01
C THR A 161 -14.83 -6.29 4.88
N LYS A 162 -15.73 -5.33 5.13
CA LYS A 162 -16.31 -4.49 4.06
C LYS A 162 -15.72 -3.08 3.99
N THR A 163 -14.78 -2.74 4.86
CA THR A 163 -14.11 -1.44 4.85
C THR A 163 -12.79 -1.51 4.07
N ILE A 164 -12.27 -0.36 3.63
CA ILE A 164 -10.93 -0.27 3.03
C ILE A 164 -9.90 -0.79 4.04
N GLU A 165 -9.99 -0.39 5.30
CA GLU A 165 -9.05 -0.78 6.35
C GLU A 165 -9.08 -2.29 6.64
N GLY A 166 -10.26 -2.91 6.72
CA GLY A 166 -10.32 -4.35 6.97
C GLY A 166 -9.86 -5.19 5.78
N GLN A 167 -10.02 -4.69 4.56
CA GLN A 167 -9.50 -5.34 3.35
C GLN A 167 -8.00 -5.12 3.19
N HIS A 168 -7.49 -3.98 3.65
CA HIS A 168 -6.07 -3.72 3.85
C HIS A 168 -5.42 -4.72 4.82
N ASN A 169 -6.12 -5.18 5.86
CA ASN A 169 -5.55 -6.14 6.82
C ASN A 169 -5.24 -7.51 6.19
N ILE A 170 -5.95 -7.88 5.13
CA ILE A 170 -5.82 -9.21 4.50
C ILE A 170 -4.42 -9.41 3.88
N PRO A 171 -3.86 -8.50 3.05
CA PRO A 171 -2.50 -8.64 2.55
C PRO A 171 -1.42 -8.64 3.64
N HIS A 172 -1.61 -7.91 4.75
CA HIS A 172 -0.70 -7.98 5.90
C HIS A 172 -0.62 -9.41 6.46
N ASP A 173 -1.78 -10.00 6.77
CA ASP A 173 -1.89 -11.38 7.25
C ASP A 173 -1.40 -12.40 6.21
N TRP A 174 -1.67 -12.13 4.93
CA TRP A 174 -1.31 -13.02 3.84
C TRP A 174 0.19 -13.08 3.62
N VAL A 175 0.92 -11.96 3.68
CA VAL A 175 2.39 -11.97 3.60
C VAL A 175 3.00 -12.60 4.83
N GLY A 176 2.47 -12.27 6.01
CA GLY A 176 2.94 -12.79 7.30
C GLY A 176 4.35 -12.36 7.68
N GLY A 177 4.85 -12.90 8.79
CA GLY A 177 6.23 -12.66 9.23
C GLY A 177 6.40 -11.27 9.83
N MET A 178 7.07 -10.35 9.15
CA MET A 178 7.10 -8.95 9.59
C MET A 178 5.81 -8.19 9.26
N MET A 179 5.14 -8.54 8.16
CA MET A 179 3.94 -7.84 7.67
C MET A 179 2.69 -8.07 8.53
N ASP A 180 2.55 -9.20 9.23
CA ASP A 180 1.38 -9.49 10.09
C ASP A 180 1.53 -9.00 11.54
N ILE A 181 2.57 -8.20 11.81
CA ILE A 181 2.80 -7.56 13.11
C ILE A 181 2.81 -6.05 12.88
N LEU A 182 1.80 -5.35 13.42
CA LEU A 182 1.60 -3.91 13.23
C LEU A 182 2.91 -3.11 13.31
N SER A 183 3.63 -3.21 14.43
CA SER A 183 4.84 -2.44 14.72
C SER A 183 6.09 -2.81 13.91
N SER A 184 6.09 -3.96 13.24
CA SER A 184 7.21 -4.35 12.37
C SER A 184 6.86 -4.35 10.90
N SER A 185 5.59 -4.18 10.54
CA SER A 185 5.13 -4.29 9.15
C SER A 185 5.88 -3.36 8.18
N PRO A 186 6.21 -2.08 8.51
CA PRO A 186 6.96 -1.25 7.57
C PRO A 186 8.44 -1.62 7.44
N LYS A 187 8.95 -2.56 8.25
CA LYS A 187 10.30 -3.11 8.07
C LYS A 187 10.38 -3.97 6.80
N ASP A 188 9.25 -4.51 6.34
CA ASP A 188 9.15 -5.16 5.04
C ASP A 188 8.81 -4.12 3.96
N PRO A 189 9.61 -3.99 2.88
CA PRO A 189 9.30 -3.08 1.78
C PRO A 189 7.90 -3.27 1.18
N ALA A 190 7.34 -4.49 1.24
CA ALA A 190 5.98 -4.78 0.77
C ALA A 190 4.92 -3.85 1.40
N PHE A 191 5.16 -3.36 2.61
CA PHE A 191 4.29 -2.40 3.30
C PHE A 191 3.99 -1.18 2.45
N PHE A 192 5.01 -0.53 1.90
CA PHE A 192 4.84 0.73 1.19
C PHE A 192 4.12 0.53 -0.15
N LEU A 193 4.35 -0.61 -0.82
CA LEU A 193 3.66 -0.95 -2.07
C LEU A 193 2.18 -1.26 -1.79
N HIS A 194 1.91 -2.00 -0.71
CA HIS A 194 0.54 -2.30 -0.27
C HIS A 194 -0.21 -1.02 0.11
N HIS A 195 0.36 -0.18 0.96
CA HIS A 195 -0.27 1.07 1.38
C HIS A 195 -0.44 2.07 0.22
N ALA A 196 0.46 2.09 -0.77
CA ALA A 196 0.24 2.88 -1.98
C ALA A 196 -0.99 2.40 -2.77
N TYR A 197 -1.33 1.11 -2.74
CA TYR A 197 -2.56 0.60 -3.36
C TYR A 197 -3.80 0.97 -2.55
N ILE A 198 -3.69 0.96 -1.22
CA ILE A 198 -4.77 1.42 -0.35
C ILE A 198 -5.05 2.91 -0.53
N ASP A 199 -4.01 3.74 -0.70
CA ASP A 199 -4.18 5.15 -1.01
C ASP A 199 -4.79 5.38 -2.41
N TYR A 200 -4.40 4.58 -3.41
CA TYR A 200 -5.05 4.55 -4.72
C TYR A 200 -6.56 4.25 -4.61
N LEU A 201 -6.93 3.19 -3.89
CA LEU A 201 -8.35 2.83 -3.68
C LEU A 201 -9.12 3.95 -2.96
N TRP A 202 -8.47 4.61 -1.99
CA TRP A 202 -9.07 5.74 -1.31
C TRP A 202 -9.25 6.96 -2.23
N GLU A 203 -8.31 7.22 -3.16
CA GLU A 203 -8.50 8.27 -4.16
C GLU A 203 -9.65 7.96 -5.12
N GLN A 204 -9.80 6.72 -5.58
CA GLN A 204 -10.97 6.32 -6.39
C GLN A 204 -12.28 6.58 -5.63
N PHE A 205 -12.32 6.29 -4.33
CA PHE A 205 -13.45 6.64 -3.47
C PHE A 205 -13.67 8.15 -3.36
N ARG A 206 -12.62 8.96 -3.21
CA ARG A 206 -12.71 10.43 -3.11
C ARG A 206 -13.17 11.07 -4.42
N GLU A 207 -12.77 10.54 -5.57
CA GLU A 207 -13.28 10.95 -6.88
C GLU A 207 -14.78 10.66 -7.00
N LYS A 208 -15.23 9.49 -6.55
CA LYS A 208 -16.67 9.17 -6.46
C LYS A 208 -17.41 10.13 -5.53
N GLN A 209 -16.86 10.48 -4.37
CA GLN A 209 -17.47 11.47 -3.47
C GLN A 209 -17.67 12.81 -4.19
N GLN A 210 -16.64 13.30 -4.89
CA GLN A 210 -16.75 14.53 -5.68
C GLN A 210 -17.84 14.45 -6.74
N PHE A 211 -17.92 13.32 -7.46
CA PHE A 211 -18.96 13.08 -8.46
C PHE A 211 -20.38 13.14 -7.85
N LEU A 212 -20.55 12.64 -6.63
CA LEU A 212 -21.80 12.66 -5.88
C LEU A 212 -22.07 14.01 -5.16
N GLY A 213 -21.18 15.00 -5.27
CA GLY A 213 -21.29 16.28 -4.57
C GLY A 213 -21.01 16.21 -3.07
N VAL A 214 -20.30 15.17 -2.62
CA VAL A 214 -19.85 14.98 -1.24
C VAL A 214 -18.42 15.52 -1.11
N ASP A 215 -18.15 16.27 -0.04
CA ASP A 215 -16.82 16.83 0.21
C ASP A 215 -15.81 15.72 0.58
N PRO A 216 -14.79 15.46 -0.27
CA PRO A 216 -13.78 14.43 0.00
C PRO A 216 -12.70 14.89 1.00
N GLU A 217 -12.70 16.16 1.42
CA GLU A 217 -11.79 16.71 2.44
C GLU A 217 -12.41 16.60 3.86
N TYR A 218 -13.65 16.11 3.96
CA TYR A 218 -14.31 15.87 5.24
C TYR A 218 -13.64 14.70 6.00
N CYS A 219 -12.81 15.04 6.98
CA CYS A 219 -12.32 14.09 7.98
C CYS A 219 -13.33 14.01 9.14
N PRO A 220 -14.00 12.88 9.36
CA PRO A 220 -14.84 12.74 10.54
C PRO A 220 -13.95 12.79 11.77
N GLY A 221 -14.06 13.85 12.56
CA GLY A 221 -13.61 13.80 13.94
C GLY A 221 -14.53 12.82 14.65
N LEU A 222 -14.00 11.72 15.18
CA LEU A 222 -14.83 10.87 16.03
C LEU A 222 -15.32 11.74 17.19
N GLY A 223 -16.61 12.08 17.17
CA GLY A 223 -17.32 12.52 18.36
C GLY A 223 -17.45 11.31 19.28
N VAL A 224 -17.39 11.52 20.58
CA VAL A 224 -17.56 10.49 21.60
C VAL A 224 -18.76 9.60 21.29
N VAL A 225 -18.54 8.37 20.84
CA VAL A 225 -19.60 7.37 20.69
C VAL A 225 -19.79 6.73 22.07
N SER A 226 -20.78 7.20 22.83
CA SER A 226 -21.16 6.54 24.08
C SER A 226 -21.90 5.25 23.76
N VAL A 227 -21.18 4.12 23.69
CA VAL A 227 -21.81 2.80 23.70
C VAL A 227 -21.87 2.33 25.15
N ASN A 228 -23.08 2.33 25.72
CA ASN A 228 -23.48 1.72 26.99
C ASN A 228 -22.34 1.22 27.90
N ASN A 229 -21.88 2.09 28.80
CA ASN A 229 -21.12 1.77 30.01
C ASN A 229 -19.83 0.91 29.86
N THR A 230 -19.12 0.98 28.74
CA THR A 230 -17.73 0.49 28.68
C THR A 230 -16.74 1.66 28.65
N LYS A 231 -16.05 1.89 29.77
CA LYS A 231 -15.02 2.92 29.99
C LYS A 231 -13.83 2.89 29.01
N LEU A 232 -13.78 1.94 28.07
CA LEU A 232 -12.68 1.75 27.11
C LEU A 232 -12.85 2.52 25.79
N VAL A 233 -14.09 2.79 25.36
CA VAL A 233 -14.37 3.44 24.05
C VAL A 233 -14.00 4.92 24.04
N TYR A 234 -14.02 5.60 25.19
CA TYR A 234 -13.84 7.05 25.31
C TYR A 234 -12.41 7.56 25.03
N ASN A 235 -11.39 6.68 25.05
CA ASN A 235 -10.00 7.12 24.87
C ASN A 235 -9.49 6.99 23.43
N LEU A 236 -9.98 6.02 22.65
CA LEU A 236 -9.62 5.83 21.24
C LEU A 236 -10.17 6.94 20.35
N THR A 237 -11.36 7.46 20.69
CA THR A 237 -12.01 8.57 19.98
C THR A 237 -11.11 9.82 19.89
N LEU A 238 -10.33 10.13 20.93
CA LEU A 238 -9.43 11.29 20.92
C LEU A 238 -8.28 11.13 19.93
N PHE A 239 -7.76 9.92 19.74
CA PHE A 239 -6.63 9.67 18.85
C PHE A 239 -6.97 9.93 17.37
N HIS A 240 -8.25 9.86 17.00
CA HIS A 240 -8.76 10.09 15.64
C HIS A 240 -9.56 11.40 15.50
N ALA A 241 -9.41 12.34 16.44
CA ALA A 241 -10.01 13.66 16.26
C ALA A 241 -9.38 14.36 15.03
N SER A 242 -10.22 14.97 14.20
CA SER A 242 -9.80 15.63 12.95
C SER A 242 -8.78 16.76 13.20
N HIS A 243 -8.94 17.48 14.31
CA HIS A 243 -8.06 18.58 14.72
C HIS A 243 -6.93 18.16 15.67
N ARG A 244 -6.78 16.86 15.95
CA ARG A 244 -5.63 16.37 16.70
C ARG A 244 -4.39 16.44 15.82
N GLN A 245 -3.28 16.83 16.42
CA GLN A 245 -1.97 16.79 15.78
C GLN A 245 -1.62 15.34 15.39
N MET A 246 -1.15 15.17 14.17
CA MET A 246 -0.82 13.87 13.61
C MET A 246 0.45 13.32 14.28
N ASP A 247 0.39 12.12 14.87
CA ASP A 247 1.55 11.53 15.56
C ASP A 247 2.73 11.35 14.58
N CYS A 248 3.94 11.69 15.03
CA CYS A 248 5.17 11.78 14.22
C CYS A 248 5.18 12.87 13.12
N PHE A 249 4.07 13.58 12.91
CA PHE A 249 3.91 14.65 11.93
C PHE A 249 3.36 15.91 12.57
N HIS A 250 4.08 16.41 13.58
CA HIS A 250 3.63 17.49 14.48
C HIS A 250 3.29 18.82 13.78
N TRP A 251 3.70 19.03 12.54
CA TRP A 251 3.35 20.21 11.77
C TRP A 251 1.98 20.10 11.06
N MET A 252 1.25 18.99 11.25
CA MET A 252 -0.06 18.73 10.64
C MET A 252 -1.06 18.19 11.66
N ASN A 253 -2.34 18.41 11.37
CA ASN A 253 -3.46 17.77 12.02
C ASN A 253 -3.98 16.60 11.17
N SER A 254 -4.76 15.70 11.76
CA SER A 254 -5.36 14.55 11.05
C SER A 254 -6.13 14.97 9.79
N ILE A 255 -6.87 16.07 9.85
CA ILE A 255 -7.64 16.62 8.72
C ILE A 255 -6.76 17.03 7.54
N ASP A 256 -5.51 17.43 7.77
CA ASP A 256 -4.61 17.85 6.69
C ASP A 256 -4.24 16.69 5.76
N GLY A 257 -4.33 15.44 6.26
CA GLY A 257 -4.18 14.23 5.45
C GLY A 257 -5.31 14.03 4.41
N TYR A 258 -6.45 14.68 4.58
CA TYR A 258 -7.62 14.59 3.70
C TYR A 258 -7.60 15.63 2.57
N SER A 259 -6.59 16.49 2.51
CA SER A 259 -6.56 17.56 1.52
C SER A 259 -6.55 17.02 0.09
N LYS A 260 -7.33 17.64 -0.80
CA LYS A 260 -7.26 17.36 -2.26
C LYS A 260 -5.97 17.84 -2.90
N ASN A 261 -5.20 18.69 -2.22
CA ASN A 261 -3.95 19.22 -2.76
C ASN A 261 -2.92 18.12 -3.06
N TYR A 262 -3.00 16.99 -2.37
CA TYR A 262 -2.16 15.82 -2.63
C TYR A 262 -2.29 15.35 -4.08
N THR A 263 -3.51 15.04 -4.53
CA THR A 263 -3.75 14.54 -5.88
C THR A 263 -3.96 15.61 -6.94
N GLN A 264 -4.13 16.87 -6.53
CA GLN A 264 -4.18 18.00 -7.47
C GLN A 264 -2.80 18.54 -7.85
N TYR A 265 -1.84 18.54 -6.92
CA TYR A 265 -0.56 19.25 -7.11
C TYR A 265 0.67 18.43 -6.76
N LEU A 266 0.55 17.43 -5.88
CA LEU A 266 1.72 16.69 -5.42
C LEU A 266 1.92 15.41 -6.22
N TYR A 267 0.91 14.56 -6.39
CA TYR A 267 1.05 13.31 -7.13
C TYR A 267 -0.20 12.90 -7.90
N ALA A 268 -0.05 11.93 -8.78
CA ALA A 268 -1.15 11.24 -9.44
C ALA A 268 -0.84 9.74 -9.51
N TYR A 269 -1.90 8.95 -9.56
CA TYR A 269 -1.82 7.52 -9.80
C TYR A 269 -2.06 7.19 -11.27
N GLU A 270 -1.43 6.12 -11.72
CA GLU A 270 -1.84 5.44 -12.95
C GLU A 270 -2.91 4.39 -12.64
N ASP A 271 -3.91 4.28 -13.51
CA ASP A 271 -5.03 3.36 -13.36
C ASP A 271 -4.59 1.90 -13.31
N SER A 272 -5.29 1.09 -12.51
CA SER A 272 -5.08 -0.36 -12.45
C SER A 272 -5.28 -1.01 -13.84
N PRO A 273 -4.49 -2.03 -14.21
CA PRO A 273 -4.49 -2.58 -15.56
C PRO A 273 -5.79 -3.31 -15.88
N THR A 274 -6.36 -3.03 -17.05
CA THR A 274 -7.63 -3.59 -17.52
C THR A 274 -7.50 -4.27 -18.90
N TYR A 275 -8.62 -4.76 -19.42
CA TYR A 275 -8.75 -5.34 -20.76
C TYR A 275 -8.27 -4.37 -21.86
N PRO A 276 -7.71 -4.85 -23.00
CA PRO A 276 -7.44 -6.24 -23.35
C PRO A 276 -6.09 -6.78 -22.90
N ASN A 277 -5.11 -5.89 -22.69
CA ASN A 277 -3.71 -6.30 -22.61
C ASN A 277 -3.10 -6.16 -21.21
N CYS A 278 -3.89 -5.85 -20.18
CA CYS A 278 -3.41 -5.70 -18.80
C CYS A 278 -2.19 -4.78 -18.68
N GLY A 279 -2.29 -3.61 -19.32
CA GLY A 279 -1.19 -2.64 -19.36
C GLY A 279 0.03 -3.09 -20.17
N ASN A 280 -0.12 -4.07 -21.08
CA ASN A 280 0.98 -4.72 -21.83
C ASN A 280 2.07 -5.30 -20.91
N SER A 281 1.68 -5.72 -19.71
CA SER A 281 2.60 -6.25 -18.73
C SER A 281 3.00 -7.69 -19.05
N LYS A 282 4.28 -8.02 -18.87
CA LYS A 282 4.89 -9.35 -19.09
C LYS A 282 4.66 -10.27 -17.90
N TYR A 283 4.14 -9.72 -16.80
CA TYR A 283 3.79 -10.51 -15.62
C TYR A 283 2.28 -10.48 -15.33
N LEU A 284 1.47 -9.80 -16.15
CA LEU A 284 0.00 -9.91 -16.10
C LEU A 284 -0.50 -10.60 -17.36
N THR A 285 -1.63 -11.29 -17.24
CA THR A 285 -2.39 -11.74 -18.41
C THR A 285 -3.87 -11.49 -18.18
N TRP A 286 -4.62 -11.29 -19.27
CA TRP A 286 -6.07 -11.29 -19.21
C TRP A 286 -6.59 -12.71 -18.98
N ASN A 287 -7.36 -12.90 -17.91
CA ASN A 287 -8.07 -14.15 -17.67
C ASN A 287 -9.49 -14.05 -18.23
N THR A 288 -9.79 -14.84 -19.27
CA THR A 288 -11.07 -14.82 -19.96
C THR A 288 -12.24 -15.37 -19.12
N VAL A 289 -11.96 -16.23 -18.15
CA VAL A 289 -12.97 -16.82 -17.25
C VAL A 289 -13.33 -15.85 -16.14
N LEU A 290 -12.33 -15.28 -15.47
CA LEU A 290 -12.51 -14.32 -14.39
C LEU A 290 -12.82 -12.90 -14.90
N LYS A 291 -12.67 -12.64 -16.21
CA LYS A 291 -12.83 -11.33 -16.85
C LYS A 291 -12.05 -10.21 -16.16
N ARG A 292 -10.79 -10.50 -15.80
CA ARG A 292 -9.88 -9.53 -15.19
C ARG A 292 -8.43 -9.90 -15.45
N CYS A 293 -7.54 -8.94 -15.23
CA CYS A 293 -6.11 -9.17 -15.21
C CYS A 293 -5.71 -10.02 -14.00
N ILE A 294 -4.76 -10.93 -14.19
CA ILE A 294 -4.18 -11.76 -13.11
C ILE A 294 -2.66 -11.79 -13.21
N GLY A 295 -2.01 -11.97 -12.06
CA GLY A 295 -0.55 -12.20 -11.98
C GLY A 295 -0.13 -13.54 -12.60
N ILE A 296 0.99 -13.54 -13.32
CA ILE A 296 1.67 -14.74 -13.83
C ILE A 296 3.14 -14.75 -13.41
N ASN A 297 3.65 -15.94 -13.09
CA ASN A 297 5.05 -16.12 -12.71
C ASN A 297 5.85 -16.55 -13.96
N PRO A 298 6.89 -15.81 -14.40
CA PRO A 298 7.53 -16.00 -15.71
C PRO A 298 8.41 -17.26 -15.83
N VAL A 299 8.31 -18.22 -14.91
CA VAL A 299 9.14 -19.44 -14.91
C VAL A 299 8.85 -20.37 -16.12
N SER A 300 7.87 -20.05 -16.96
CA SER A 300 7.51 -20.84 -18.16
C SER A 300 7.78 -20.20 -19.53
N SER A 301 8.28 -18.96 -19.63
CA SER A 301 8.49 -18.32 -20.96
C SER A 301 9.97 -18.12 -21.31
N THR A 302 10.47 -18.95 -22.23
CA THR A 302 11.81 -18.94 -22.84
C THR A 302 12.04 -17.78 -23.82
N ALA A 303 11.75 -16.54 -23.44
CA ALA A 303 11.99 -15.39 -24.31
C ALA A 303 13.34 -14.71 -23.98
N SER A 304 14.36 -15.03 -24.77
CA SER A 304 15.68 -14.39 -24.77
C SER A 304 15.58 -12.88 -25.06
N LEU A 305 16.11 -12.06 -24.15
CA LEU A 305 16.22 -10.61 -24.30
C LEU A 305 17.23 -10.20 -25.38
N SER A 306 16.78 -9.42 -26.35
CA SER A 306 17.62 -8.57 -27.20
C SER A 306 17.24 -7.11 -26.92
N LEU A 307 18.13 -6.38 -26.24
CA LEU A 307 17.98 -4.95 -25.97
C LEU A 307 18.72 -4.16 -27.06
N LYS A 308 18.03 -3.29 -27.78
CA LYS A 308 18.66 -2.18 -28.51
C LYS A 308 18.24 -0.84 -27.89
N PRO A 309 19.17 0.11 -27.71
CA PRO A 309 18.90 1.37 -27.04
C PRO A 309 18.38 2.41 -28.05
N LEU A 310 17.37 3.18 -27.67
CA LEU A 310 17.02 4.43 -28.35
C LEU A 310 16.81 5.53 -27.31
N HIS A 311 17.50 6.64 -27.54
CA HIS A 311 17.52 7.85 -26.73
C HIS A 311 16.24 8.66 -26.90
N GLY A 312 15.77 9.27 -25.82
CA GLY A 312 15.12 10.58 -25.84
C GLY A 312 13.60 10.59 -26.04
N ARG A 313 12.93 11.24 -25.09
CA ARG A 313 11.50 11.66 -25.02
C ARG A 313 10.50 10.62 -24.49
N LEU A 314 9.99 10.98 -23.31
CA LEU A 314 8.58 10.99 -22.88
C LEU A 314 7.63 9.97 -23.51
N ILE A 315 7.02 9.21 -22.60
CA ILE A 315 5.85 8.34 -22.73
C ILE A 315 6.17 6.98 -23.36
N GLU A 316 5.65 5.95 -22.69
CA GLU A 316 5.63 4.53 -23.02
C GLU A 316 6.75 3.66 -22.43
N PHE A 317 6.28 2.56 -21.83
CA PHE A 317 6.94 1.32 -21.40
C PHE A 317 7.32 1.16 -19.92
N LEU A 318 6.77 0.05 -19.37
CA LEU A 318 7.18 -0.76 -18.21
C LEU A 318 6.49 -0.46 -16.87
N LEU A 319 6.05 -1.42 -16.05
CA LEU A 319 5.67 -2.85 -16.17
C LEU A 319 5.49 -3.31 -14.71
N PHE A 320 4.29 -3.65 -14.25
CA PHE A 320 3.98 -4.23 -12.91
C PHE A 320 3.88 -3.33 -11.68
N VAL A 321 4.02 -2.03 -11.85
CA VAL A 321 4.12 -1.09 -10.76
C VAL A 321 3.59 0.22 -11.32
N PHE A 322 2.43 0.63 -10.85
CA PHE A 322 1.83 1.89 -11.24
C PHE A 322 2.37 2.98 -10.34
N PHE A 323 2.73 4.10 -10.95
CA PHE A 323 3.51 5.12 -10.30
C PHE A 323 2.63 6.12 -9.56
N CYS A 324 2.96 6.36 -8.30
CA CYS A 324 2.70 7.63 -7.66
C CYS A 324 3.78 8.60 -8.16
N LYS A 325 3.43 9.55 -9.05
CA LYS A 325 4.41 10.51 -9.56
C LYS A 325 4.35 11.81 -8.79
N PHE A 326 5.31 12.04 -7.90
CA PHE A 326 5.44 13.35 -7.26
C PHE A 326 5.97 14.41 -8.24
N PHE A 327 5.25 15.51 -8.41
CA PHE A 327 5.68 16.65 -9.23
C PHE A 327 6.89 17.36 -8.62
#